data_AF-A0A376U725-F1
#
_entry.id   AF-A0A376U725-F1
#
_cell.length_a   1.000
_cell.length_b   1.000
_cell.length_c   1.000
_cell.angle_alpha   90.00
_cell.angle_beta   90.00
_cell.angle_gamma   90.00
#
_symmetry.space_group_name_H-M   'P 1'
#
loop_
_entity.id
_entity.type
_entity.pdbx_description
1 polymer ?
#
loop_
_entity_poly.entity_id
_entity_poly.type
_entity_poly.pdbx_seq_one_letter_code
_entity_poly.pdbx_strand_id
1 'polypeptide(L)' 'MSRPVKQLKGFEKITLKPGETQTVSFPIDIEALKFWNQQMKYDAEPGKFNVFIGTDSARVKKGEFELL' A
#
# COMPACT_ATOMS: atom_id res chain seq x y z
N MET A 1 -7.45 -3.95 -19.16
CA MET A 1 -7.53 -2.86 -18.17
C MET A 1 -6.19 -2.70 -17.48
N SER A 2 -5.69 -1.48 -17.34
CA SER A 2 -4.45 -1.17 -16.59
C SER A 2 -4.79 -0.69 -15.17
N ARG A 3 -4.08 -1.19 -14.16
CA ARG A 3 -4.22 -0.71 -12.77
C ARG A 3 -3.59 0.69 -12.62
N PRO A 4 -4.07 1.51 -11.66
CA PRO A 4 -3.39 2.75 -11.30
C PRO A 4 -1.93 2.47 -10.89
N VAL A 5 -1.04 3.43 -11.13
CA VAL A 5 0.37 3.33 -10.71
C VAL A 5 0.49 3.16 -9.19
N LYS A 6 -0.36 3.85 -8.41
CA LYS A 6 -0.46 3.74 -6.94
C LYS A 6 -1.92 3.92 -6.51
N GLN A 7 -2.31 3.28 -5.40
CA GLN A 7 -3.61 3.45 -4.75
C GLN A 7 -3.40 3.53 -3.24
N LEU A 8 -4.00 4.53 -2.57
CA LEU A 8 -3.90 4.68 -1.12
C LEU A 8 -4.65 3.52 -0.44
N LYS A 9 -3.97 2.80 0.46
CA LYS A 9 -4.55 1.67 1.22
C LYS A 9 -4.62 1.93 2.73
N GLY A 10 -3.79 2.84 3.25
CA GLY A 10 -3.82 3.24 4.66
C GLY A 10 -3.10 4.56 4.85
N PHE A 11 -3.47 5.29 5.91
CA PHE A 11 -2.78 6.49 6.37
C PHE A 11 -2.95 6.61 7.89
N GLU A 12 -1.99 7.25 8.55
CA GLU A 12 -2.08 7.56 9.97
C GLU A 12 -1.60 8.98 10.19
N LYS A 13 -2.36 9.77 10.96
CA LYS A 13 -1.97 11.12 11.36
C LYS A 13 -1.23 11.05 12.69
N ILE A 14 0.07 11.27 12.66
CA ILE A 14 0.93 11.22 13.84
C ILE A 14 1.19 12.64 14.36
N THR A 15 1.21 12.80 15.68
CA THR A 15 1.70 14.01 16.34
C THR A 15 2.95 13.65 17.13
N LEU A 16 4.04 14.37 16.89
CA LEU A 16 5.33 14.14 17.56
C LEU A 16 5.76 15.40 18.30
N LYS A 17 6.30 15.23 19.50
CA LYS A 17 7.05 16.30 20.18
C LYS A 17 8.43 16.49 19.52
N PRO A 18 9.09 17.63 19.75
CA PRO A 18 10.47 17.82 19.30
C PRO A 18 11.38 16.69 19.79
N GLY A 19 12.05 16.01 18.85
CA GLY A 19 12.94 14.88 19.13
C GLY A 19 12.24 13.52 19.30
N GLU A 20 10.91 13.46 19.27
CA GLU A 20 10.17 12.20 19.37
C GLU A 20 10.24 11.40 18.06
N THR A 21 10.32 10.08 18.17
CA THR A 21 10.25 9.14 17.05
C THR A 21 9.21 8.08 17.36
N GLN A 22 8.37 7.77 16.36
CA GLN A 22 7.38 6.71 16.46
C GLN A 22 7.54 5.75 15.28
N THR A 23 7.48 4.45 15.58
CA THR A 23 7.35 3.40 14.55
C THR A 23 5.87 3.22 14.22
N VAL A 24 5.52 3.35 12.93
CA VAL A 24 4.17 3.15 12.42
C VAL A 24 4.14 1.89 11.57
N SER A 25 3.14 1.03 11.80
CA SER A 25 3.00 -0.26 11.13
C SER A 25 1.65 -0.35 10.44
N PHE A 26 1.66 -0.60 9.12
CA PHE A 26 0.46 -0.85 8.34
C PHE A 26 0.41 -2.35 8.00
N PRO A 27 -0.52 -3.14 8.57
CA PRO A 27 -0.71 -4.52 8.15
C PRO A 27 -1.25 -4.55 6.71
N ILE A 28 -0.75 -5.50 5.93
CA ILE A 28 -1.24 -5.77 4.57
C ILE A 28 -1.91 -7.14 4.60
N ASP A 29 -3.23 -7.13 4.54
CA ASP A 29 -4.04 -8.33 4.37
C ASP A 29 -4.45 -8.52 2.90
N ILE A 30 -5.14 -9.62 2.62
CA ILE A 30 -5.57 -9.93 1.26
C ILE A 30 -6.58 -8.90 0.72
N GLU A 31 -7.43 -8.32 1.58
CA GLU A 31 -8.42 -7.32 1.18
C GLU A 31 -7.76 -6.04 0.66
N ALA A 32 -6.62 -5.65 1.24
CA ALA A 32 -5.82 -4.55 0.73
C ALA A 32 -5.28 -4.80 -0.69
N LEU A 33 -5.17 -6.04 -1.13
CA LEU A 33 -4.59 -6.42 -2.43
C LEU A 33 -5.63 -6.64 -3.53
N LYS A 34 -6.91 -6.81 -3.18
CA LYS A 34 -7.99 -7.06 -4.13
C LYS A 34 -8.22 -5.90 -5.09
N PHE A 35 -8.57 -6.25 -6.33
CA PHE A 35 -9.02 -5.34 -7.37
C PHE A 35 -10.00 -6.05 -8.30
N TRP A 36 -10.77 -5.29 -9.08
CA TRP A 36 -11.60 -5.87 -10.14
C TRP A 36 -10.71 -6.28 -11.33
N ASN A 37 -10.63 -7.57 -11.59
CA ASN A 37 -9.85 -8.10 -12.70
C ASN A 37 -10.67 -8.15 -14.01
N GLN A 38 -10.05 -8.64 -15.08
CA GLN A 38 -10.66 -8.68 -16.41
C GLN A 38 -11.89 -9.60 -16.50
N GLN A 39 -12.04 -10.52 -15.54
CA GLN A 39 -13.15 -11.46 -15.43
C GLN A 39 -14.28 -10.91 -14.53
N MET A 40 -14.24 -9.62 -14.17
CA MET A 40 -15.20 -8.99 -13.26
C MET A 40 -15.25 -9.70 -11.90
N LYS A 41 -14.11 -10.20 -11.42
CA LYS A 41 -13.95 -10.73 -10.06
C LYS A 41 -13.20 -9.72 -9.20
N TYR A 42 -13.67 -9.51 -7.98
CA TYR A 42 -12.98 -8.70 -7.00
C TYR A 42 -12.07 -9.60 -6.17
N ASP A 43 -10.83 -9.74 -6.61
CA ASP A 43 -9.88 -10.71 -6.04
C ASP A 43 -8.44 -10.19 -6.10
N ALA A 44 -7.54 -10.84 -5.35
CA ALA A 44 -6.12 -10.57 -5.35
C ALA A 44 -5.41 -11.70 -6.09
N GLU A 45 -4.67 -11.34 -7.14
CA GLU A 45 -3.95 -12.30 -7.98
C GLU A 45 -2.52 -12.49 -7.46
N PRO A 46 -1.99 -13.74 -7.43
CA PRO A 46 -0.60 -13.99 -7.11
C PRO A 46 0.36 -13.18 -7.98
N GLY A 47 1.49 -12.78 -7.40
CA GLY A 47 2.53 -12.02 -8.08
C GLY A 47 3.04 -10.83 -7.27
N LYS A 48 3.79 -9.96 -7.95
CA LYS A 48 4.54 -8.86 -7.31
C LYS A 48 3.65 -7.65 -7.02
N PHE A 49 3.74 -7.16 -5.79
CA PHE A 49 3.14 -5.92 -5.35
C PHE A 49 4.21 -4.92 -4.94
N ASN A 50 4.03 -3.66 -5.36
CA ASN A 50 4.83 -2.54 -4.90
C ASN A 50 4.14 -1.87 -3.71
N VAL A 51 4.88 -1.64 -2.64
CA VAL A 51 4.44 -0.84 -1.47
C VAL A 51 5.12 0.51 -1.53
N PHE A 52 4.36 1.57 -1.25
CA PHE A 52 4.85 2.94 -1.23
C PHE A 52 4.51 3.60 0.10
N ILE A 53 5.52 4.11 0.81
CA ILE A 53 5.34 4.84 2.07
C ILE A 53 5.96 6.23 1.93
N GLY A 54 5.19 7.27 2.28
CA GLY A 54 5.65 8.65 2.22
C GLY A 54 4.65 9.61 2.86
N THR A 55 5.04 10.86 2.98
CA THR A 55 4.21 11.94 3.54
C THR A 55 3.24 12.52 2.51
N ASP A 56 3.40 12.17 1.23
CA ASP A 56 2.52 12.50 0.11
C ASP A 56 2.70 11.47 -1.02
N SER A 57 1.87 11.57 -2.07
CA SER A 57 1.84 10.59 -3.17
C SER A 57 3.01 10.67 -4.16
N ALA A 58 3.75 11.79 -4.15
CA ALA A 58 4.87 12.03 -5.06
C ALA A 58 6.21 11.61 -4.43
N ARG A 59 6.42 11.90 -3.14
CA ARG A 59 7.66 11.64 -2.39
C ARG A 59 7.49 10.41 -1.50
N VAL A 60 7.76 9.24 -2.09
CA VAL A 60 7.57 7.94 -1.45
C VAL A 60 8.82 7.08 -1.52
N LYS A 61 9.05 6.24 -0.50
CA LYS A 61 9.98 5.11 -0.56
C LYS A 61 9.23 3.88 -1.10
N LYS A 62 9.89 3.10 -1.94
CA LYS A 62 9.34 1.88 -2.55
C LYS A 62 9.87 0.64 -1.83
N GLY A 63 8.99 -0.30 -1.52
CA GLY A 63 9.28 -1.68 -1.16
C GLY A 63 8.51 -2.64 -2.08
N GLU A 64 8.83 -3.93 -2.01
CA GLU A 64 8.26 -4.96 -2.89
C GLU A 64 8.04 -6.25 -2.11
N PHE A 65 6.97 -6.97 -2.43
CA PHE A 65 6.75 -8.34 -1.96
C PHE A 65 5.97 -9.14 -3.00
N GLU A 66 5.91 -10.46 -2.82
CA GLU A 66 5.18 -11.38 -3.69
C GLU A 66 4.04 -12.03 -2.92
N LEU A 67 2.82 -11.97 -3.49
CA LEU A 67 1.70 -12.77 -3.06
C LEU A 67 1.83 -14.14 -3.74
N LEU A 68 1.97 -15.19 -2.93
CA LEU A 68 2.09 -16.57 -3.39
C LEU A 68 0.72 -17.16 -3.77
#